data_AF-A0A2H4SP42-F1
#
_entry.id   AF-A0A2H4SP42-F1
#
_cell.length_a   1.000
_cell.length_b   1.000
_cell.length_c   1.000
_cell.angle_alpha   90.00
_cell.angle_beta   90.00
_cell.angle_gamma   90.00
#
_symmetry.space_group_name_H-M   'P 1'
#
loop_
_entity.id
_entity.type
_entity.pdbx_description
1 polymer ?
#
loop_
_entity_poly.entity_id
_entity_poly.type
_entity_poly.pdbx_seq_one_letter_code
_entity_poly.pdbx_strand_id
1 'polypeptide(L)'
;MSLQSHSDGDNSPPMGEANQPSKEDILHKLRVQQEQEHFDRLWWESGSWGRQFICHEKLVDLDSLSDLHVSIANRACNRTAPVFLVPDFKRWQWLDSATFCGELLLYTQKRWFRPYESHIDRGQFLTKLCVVPRSPAPPTEACSQEMVDYIKMWSTNLCNRVAFAQSEGLDYPEEVAGERLFHMRPLFRAVAIAIRTSSFNVKVTDISTIPVQIIRTGVEDNLSAPVDLEQVPECDRQAVTADSQGHLSAVQVTLDVAITFLMALEKREEADGPVTRDVMQSTRAMTPGTDYAARHMDKFGWDQTKMGPLMGPSSAWVDATKRPRLSVEEHEMFKRYQSLCDSIREKVKTEYDPRLGVAWPM
;
A
#
# COMPACT_ATOMS: atom_id res chain seq x y z
N MET A 1 21.72 -45.91 65.26
CA MET A 1 21.64 -44.45 65.05
C MET A 1 22.96 -44.04 64.40
N SER A 2 23.19 -44.22 63.09
CA SER A 2 22.57 -43.55 61.93
C SER A 2 22.47 -42.05 62.08
N LEU A 3 23.37 -41.32 61.41
CA LEU A 3 23.05 -40.33 60.38
C LEU A 3 24.37 -39.93 59.68
N GLN A 4 24.56 -40.46 58.46
CA GLN A 4 25.53 -39.96 57.49
C GLN A 4 24.98 -38.66 56.88
N SER A 5 25.76 -37.58 56.93
CA SER A 5 25.49 -36.37 56.13
C SER A 5 26.24 -36.49 54.80
N HIS A 6 25.54 -36.92 53.76
CA HIS A 6 26.01 -36.80 52.39
C HIS A 6 25.97 -35.33 51.98
N SER A 7 27.15 -34.74 51.78
CA SER A 7 27.30 -33.50 51.01
C SER A 7 27.40 -33.88 49.54
N ASP A 8 26.26 -33.93 48.86
CA ASP A 8 26.26 -34.00 47.40
C ASP A 8 26.61 -32.61 46.88
N GLY A 9 27.84 -32.49 46.38
CA GLY A 9 28.28 -31.36 45.58
C GLY A 9 27.45 -31.34 44.31
N ASP A 10 26.58 -30.34 44.20
CA ASP A 10 25.83 -30.01 43.00
C ASP A 10 26.81 -29.46 41.95
N ASN A 11 27.56 -30.36 41.33
CA ASN A 11 28.31 -30.13 40.09
C ASN A 11 27.34 -30.20 38.91
N SER A 12 26.27 -29.41 38.97
CA SER A 12 25.52 -29.08 37.78
C SER A 12 26.45 -28.28 36.86
N PRO A 13 26.70 -28.74 35.61
CA PRO A 13 27.40 -27.91 34.64
C PRO A 13 26.64 -26.58 34.53
N PRO A 14 27.32 -25.43 34.35
CA PRO A 14 26.62 -24.18 34.10
C PRO A 14 25.63 -24.45 32.96
N MET A 15 24.34 -24.25 33.24
CA MET A 15 23.29 -24.29 32.21
C MET A 15 23.84 -23.50 31.04
N GLY A 16 24.05 -24.22 29.92
CA GLY A 16 24.74 -23.68 28.77
C GLY A 16 24.20 -22.30 28.46
N GLU A 17 25.10 -21.36 28.17
CA GLU A 17 24.76 -20.11 27.53
C GLU A 17 23.72 -20.43 26.46
N ALA A 18 22.46 -20.09 26.72
CA ALA A 18 21.40 -20.24 25.75
C ALA A 18 21.89 -19.43 24.55
N ASN A 19 22.28 -20.13 23.48
CA ASN A 19 22.93 -19.54 22.30
C ASN A 19 22.19 -18.24 21.95
N GLN A 20 22.81 -17.10 22.28
CA GLN A 20 22.18 -15.82 22.01
C GLN A 20 21.93 -15.77 20.50
N PRO A 21 20.72 -15.35 20.06
CA PRO A 21 20.39 -15.33 18.65
C PRO A 21 21.44 -14.50 17.91
N SER A 22 21.93 -15.01 16.79
CA SER A 22 22.93 -14.29 16.00
C SER A 22 22.35 -12.98 15.47
N LYS A 23 23.20 -12.02 15.09
CA LYS A 23 22.76 -10.78 14.44
C LYS A 23 21.86 -11.07 13.22
N GLU A 24 22.21 -12.09 12.42
CA GLU A 24 21.42 -12.52 11.27
C GLU A 24 20.03 -13.05 11.67
N ASP A 25 19.93 -13.82 12.77
CA ASP A 25 18.64 -14.30 13.30
C ASP A 25 17.75 -13.16 13.78
N ILE A 26 18.33 -12.16 14.44
CA ILE A 26 17.59 -11.00 14.95
C ILE A 26 17.09 -10.14 13.79
N LEU A 27 17.94 -9.86 12.80
CA LEU A 27 17.56 -9.12 11.59
C LEU A 27 16.44 -9.83 10.81
N HIS A 28 16.49 -11.16 10.72
CA HIS A 28 15.42 -11.95 10.13
C HIS A 28 14.09 -11.78 10.88
N LYS A 29 14.09 -11.90 12.21
CA LYS A 29 12.89 -11.69 13.04
C LYS A 29 12.34 -10.27 12.93
N LEU A 30 13.21 -9.26 12.95
CA LEU A 30 12.85 -7.86 12.78
C LEU A 30 12.21 -7.62 11.42
N ARG A 31 12.77 -8.20 10.35
CA ARG A 31 12.22 -8.09 8.99
C ARG A 31 10.85 -8.75 8.89
N VAL A 32 10.68 -9.97 9.40
CA VAL A 32 9.38 -10.67 9.39
C VAL A 32 8.32 -9.87 10.15
N GLN A 33 8.67 -9.31 11.33
CA GLN A 33 7.75 -8.45 12.07
C GLN A 33 7.40 -7.17 11.30
N GLN A 34 8.36 -6.58 10.59
CA GLN A 34 8.11 -5.39 9.79
C GLN A 34 7.20 -5.66 8.60
N GLU A 35 7.36 -6.79 7.93
CA GLU A 35 6.46 -7.24 6.86
C GLU A 35 5.06 -7.43 7.43
N GLN A 36 4.93 -8.18 8.52
CA GLN A 36 3.67 -8.37 9.24
C GLN A 36 2.94 -7.04 9.53
N GLU A 37 3.61 -6.07 10.13
CA GLU A 37 3.05 -4.74 10.43
C GLU A 37 2.69 -3.95 9.16
N HIS A 38 3.46 -4.11 8.08
CA HIS A 38 3.16 -3.48 6.80
C HIS A 38 1.86 -4.03 6.20
N PHE A 39 1.68 -5.36 6.21
CA PHE A 39 0.43 -6.00 5.77
C PHE A 39 -0.75 -5.56 6.61
N ASP A 40 -0.60 -5.62 7.94
CA ASP A 40 -1.63 -5.16 8.87
C ASP A 40 -2.02 -3.72 8.51
N ARG A 41 -1.07 -2.79 8.44
CA ARG A 41 -1.37 -1.39 8.17
C ARG A 41 -2.09 -1.17 6.84
N LEU A 42 -1.64 -1.79 5.75
CA LEU A 42 -2.33 -1.65 4.45
C LEU A 42 -3.77 -2.13 4.53
N TRP A 43 -4.00 -3.25 5.23
CA TRP A 43 -5.33 -3.78 5.50
C TRP A 43 -6.19 -2.82 6.34
N TRP A 44 -5.61 -2.25 7.39
CA TRP A 44 -6.26 -1.24 8.23
C TRP A 44 -6.65 0.02 7.47
N GLU A 45 -5.88 0.37 6.44
CA GLU A 45 -6.01 1.57 5.62
C GLU A 45 -6.89 1.38 4.38
N SER A 46 -7.12 0.15 3.92
CA SER A 46 -8.00 -0.14 2.78
C SER A 46 -9.50 -0.05 3.12
N GLY A 47 -9.83 0.25 4.38
CA GLY A 47 -11.20 0.49 4.83
C GLY A 47 -12.01 -0.78 5.10
N SER A 48 -11.37 -1.95 5.12
CA SER A 48 -12.04 -3.25 5.22
C SER A 48 -12.34 -3.67 6.67
N TRP A 49 -13.14 -2.88 7.38
CA TRP A 49 -13.52 -3.15 8.76
C TRP A 49 -14.94 -3.71 8.89
N GLY A 50 -15.08 -5.01 8.62
CA GLY A 50 -16.26 -5.79 8.99
C GLY A 50 -17.60 -5.25 8.47
N ARG A 51 -18.70 -5.83 8.95
CA ARG A 51 -20.07 -5.65 8.46
C ARG A 51 -20.67 -4.24 8.66
N GLN A 52 -19.96 -3.30 9.30
CA GLN A 52 -20.52 -2.02 9.77
C GLN A 52 -19.70 -0.78 9.41
N PHE A 53 -18.43 -0.91 9.01
CA PHE A 53 -17.58 0.25 8.81
C PHE A 53 -16.64 0.05 7.61
N ILE A 54 -17.15 0.29 6.40
CA ILE A 54 -16.26 0.96 5.45
C ILE A 54 -16.08 2.35 6.01
N CYS A 55 -15.07 2.53 6.83
CA CYS A 55 -14.73 3.81 7.39
C CYS A 55 -14.21 4.66 6.22
N HIS A 56 -15.10 5.34 5.50
CA HIS A 56 -14.76 6.27 4.42
C HIS A 56 -13.76 7.32 4.93
N GLU A 57 -13.78 7.61 6.25
CA GLU A 57 -12.80 8.43 6.97
C GLU A 57 -11.34 7.96 6.81
N LYS A 58 -11.08 6.69 6.42
CA LYS A 58 -9.72 6.16 6.19
C LYS A 58 -9.30 6.16 4.72
N LEU A 59 -10.27 6.22 3.82
CA LEU A 59 -10.03 6.59 2.43
C LEU A 59 -9.78 8.11 2.41
N VAL A 60 -9.04 8.60 1.41
CA VAL A 60 -8.96 10.05 1.27
C VAL A 60 -10.32 10.50 0.76
N ASP A 61 -11.11 11.06 1.67
CA ASP A 61 -12.36 11.71 1.33
C ASP A 61 -12.06 13.10 0.75
N LEU A 62 -12.32 13.25 -0.55
CA LEU A 62 -12.17 14.52 -1.24
C LEU A 62 -13.46 15.37 -1.16
N ASP A 63 -14.55 14.85 -0.58
CA ASP A 63 -15.78 15.63 -0.30
C ASP A 63 -15.59 16.57 0.89
N SER A 64 -14.66 16.25 1.82
CA SER A 64 -14.39 17.13 2.96
C SER A 64 -13.68 18.42 2.51
N LEU A 65 -14.29 19.56 2.84
CA LEU A 65 -13.69 20.89 2.71
C LEU A 65 -12.55 21.14 3.72
N SER A 66 -12.36 20.24 4.69
CA SER A 66 -11.28 20.37 5.66
C SER A 66 -9.92 19.96 5.07
N ASP A 67 -8.87 20.58 5.54
CA ASP A 67 -7.51 20.12 5.25
C ASP A 67 -7.29 18.68 5.73
N LEU A 68 -6.33 18.00 5.08
CA LEU A 68 -5.96 16.65 5.50
C LEU A 68 -5.15 16.74 6.79
N HIS A 69 -5.53 15.94 7.79
CA HIS A 69 -4.63 15.71 8.92
C HIS A 69 -3.32 15.08 8.42
N VAL A 70 -2.17 15.48 8.97
CA VAL A 70 -0.85 15.04 8.49
C VAL A 70 -0.70 13.50 8.44
N SER A 71 -1.32 12.79 9.40
CA SER A 71 -1.31 11.32 9.39
C SER A 71 -2.05 10.71 8.20
N ILE A 72 -3.07 11.39 7.65
CA ILE A 72 -3.80 10.97 6.45
C ILE A 72 -2.98 11.36 5.21
N ALA A 73 -2.41 12.55 5.19
CA ALA A 73 -1.54 13.02 4.10
C ALA A 73 -0.32 12.10 3.89
N ASN A 74 0.30 11.64 4.99
CA ASN A 74 1.42 10.70 4.96
C ASN A 74 1.06 9.33 4.35
N ARG A 75 -0.23 8.94 4.29
CA ARG A 75 -0.67 7.70 3.62
C ARG A 75 -0.66 7.80 2.09
N ALA A 76 -0.68 9.00 1.53
CA ALA A 76 -0.53 9.22 0.09
C ALA A 76 0.95 9.27 -0.32
N CYS A 77 1.84 9.54 0.62
CA CYS A 77 3.28 9.60 0.39
C CYS A 77 3.89 8.20 0.21
N ASN A 78 5.05 8.13 -0.43
CA ASN A 78 5.77 6.89 -0.69
C ASN A 78 4.95 5.87 -1.52
N ARG A 79 4.07 6.37 -2.40
CA ARG A 79 3.22 5.58 -3.31
C ARG A 79 3.52 5.95 -4.74
N THR A 80 3.35 5.01 -5.66
CA THR A 80 3.62 5.24 -7.09
C THR A 80 2.48 5.95 -7.78
N ALA A 81 1.22 5.62 -7.47
CA ALA A 81 0.06 6.28 -8.08
C ALA A 81 -1.18 6.30 -7.15
N PRO A 82 -2.03 7.33 -7.22
CA PRO A 82 -3.39 7.25 -6.72
C PRO A 82 -4.27 6.39 -7.65
N VAL A 83 -5.18 5.64 -7.03
CA VAL A 83 -6.27 4.89 -7.68
C VAL A 83 -7.57 5.56 -7.25
N PHE A 84 -8.21 6.27 -8.17
CA PHE A 84 -9.49 6.93 -7.96
C PHE A 84 -10.64 5.97 -8.24
N LEU A 85 -11.43 5.71 -7.22
CA LEU A 85 -12.72 5.02 -7.35
C LEU A 85 -13.79 6.06 -7.71
N VAL A 86 -14.30 5.97 -8.94
CA VAL A 86 -15.27 6.92 -9.52
C VAL A 86 -16.69 6.39 -9.31
N PRO A 87 -17.54 7.05 -8.50
CA PRO A 87 -18.88 6.56 -8.19
C PRO A 87 -19.87 6.86 -9.31
N ASP A 88 -19.89 6.03 -10.35
CA ASP A 88 -20.82 6.14 -11.49
C ASP A 88 -22.08 5.26 -11.35
N PHE A 89 -22.06 4.31 -10.40
CA PHE A 89 -23.19 3.42 -10.13
C PHE A 89 -23.94 3.80 -8.86
N LYS A 90 -25.22 4.17 -8.99
CA LYS A 90 -26.08 4.62 -7.87
C LYS A 90 -26.28 3.57 -6.76
N ARG A 91 -26.11 2.28 -7.08
CA ARG A 91 -26.32 1.16 -6.14
C ARG A 91 -25.01 0.42 -5.80
N TRP A 92 -23.91 1.16 -5.69
CA TRP A 92 -22.67 0.61 -5.16
C TRP A 92 -22.85 0.23 -3.69
N GLN A 93 -22.96 -1.07 -3.41
CA GLN A 93 -23.25 -1.54 -2.07
C GLN A 93 -21.97 -1.66 -1.24
N TRP A 94 -22.14 -1.65 0.07
CA TRP A 94 -21.02 -1.83 1.00
C TRP A 94 -20.30 -3.17 0.77
N LEU A 95 -21.03 -4.23 0.39
CA LEU A 95 -20.43 -5.53 0.05
C LEU A 95 -19.57 -5.47 -1.22
N ASP A 96 -20.04 -4.81 -2.29
CA ASP A 96 -19.25 -4.61 -3.51
C ASP A 96 -17.99 -3.82 -3.20
N SER A 97 -18.12 -2.77 -2.39
CA SER A 97 -17.00 -1.91 -1.98
C SER A 97 -15.96 -2.68 -1.15
N ALA A 98 -16.40 -3.41 -0.12
CA ALA A 98 -15.52 -4.15 0.76
C ALA A 98 -14.81 -5.29 0.01
N THR A 99 -15.54 -5.99 -0.86
CA THR A 99 -14.96 -7.04 -1.71
C THR A 99 -13.96 -6.42 -2.68
N PHE A 100 -14.31 -5.33 -3.36
CA PHE A 100 -13.41 -4.65 -4.29
C PHE A 100 -12.11 -4.19 -3.64
N CYS A 101 -12.17 -3.45 -2.52
CA CYS A 101 -10.97 -3.03 -1.76
C CYS A 101 -10.16 -4.25 -1.31
N GLY A 102 -10.87 -5.29 -0.88
CA GLY A 102 -10.40 -6.64 -0.61
C GLY A 102 -9.41 -7.15 -1.66
N GLU A 103 -10.01 -7.44 -2.80
CA GLU A 103 -9.40 -8.03 -3.97
C GLU A 103 -8.31 -7.14 -4.57
N LEU A 104 -8.52 -5.82 -4.63
CA LEU A 104 -7.54 -4.89 -5.18
C LEU A 104 -6.25 -4.92 -4.35
N LEU A 105 -6.36 -4.91 -3.02
CA LEU A 105 -5.21 -4.98 -2.13
C LEU A 105 -4.50 -6.34 -2.26
N LEU A 106 -5.23 -7.46 -2.27
CA LEU A 106 -4.62 -8.78 -2.47
C LEU A 106 -3.89 -8.87 -3.82
N TYR A 107 -4.53 -8.38 -4.87
CA TYR A 107 -3.99 -8.42 -6.23
C TYR A 107 -2.70 -7.62 -6.34
N THR A 108 -2.73 -6.36 -5.90
CA THR A 108 -1.57 -5.47 -5.93
C THR A 108 -0.45 -5.99 -5.04
N GLN A 109 -0.75 -6.48 -3.84
CA GLN A 109 0.24 -7.06 -2.93
C GLN A 109 0.92 -8.29 -3.53
N LYS A 110 0.15 -9.23 -4.10
CA LYS A 110 0.68 -10.43 -4.76
C LYS A 110 1.67 -10.06 -5.88
N ARG A 111 1.34 -9.01 -6.64
CA ARG A 111 2.14 -8.55 -7.78
C ARG A 111 3.39 -7.79 -7.38
N TRP A 112 3.26 -6.85 -6.44
CA TRP A 112 4.29 -5.89 -6.09
C TRP A 112 5.23 -6.39 -4.99
N PHE A 113 4.67 -6.99 -3.94
CA PHE A 113 5.45 -7.34 -2.76
C PHE A 113 6.35 -8.56 -3.02
N ARG A 114 7.59 -8.46 -2.55
CA ARG A 114 8.62 -9.49 -2.59
C ARG A 114 9.16 -9.62 -1.18
N PRO A 115 8.88 -10.74 -0.48
CA PRO A 115 9.40 -10.98 0.85
C PRO A 115 10.91 -10.77 0.88
N TYR A 116 11.37 -10.09 1.92
CA TYR A 116 12.73 -9.60 2.16
C TYR A 116 13.25 -8.54 1.19
N GLU A 117 12.77 -8.47 -0.05
CA GLU A 117 13.33 -7.58 -1.08
C GLU A 117 12.59 -6.26 -1.20
N SER A 118 11.27 -6.24 -1.00
CA SER A 118 10.49 -5.00 -1.12
C SER A 118 10.92 -3.97 -0.08
N HIS A 119 11.14 -2.76 -0.58
CA HIS A 119 11.25 -1.57 0.24
C HIS A 119 9.85 -1.26 0.80
N ILE A 120 9.61 -1.64 2.05
CA ILE A 120 8.36 -1.41 2.78
C ILE A 120 8.55 -0.42 3.95
N ASP A 121 9.78 0.08 4.08
CA ASP A 121 10.12 1.11 5.05
C ASP A 121 9.20 2.32 4.81
N ARG A 122 8.68 2.89 5.90
CA ARG A 122 7.74 4.03 5.84
C ARG A 122 6.48 3.77 5.03
N GLY A 123 6.11 2.50 4.97
CA GLY A 123 4.88 2.04 4.40
C GLY A 123 4.87 1.99 2.89
N GLN A 124 5.99 2.15 2.17
CA GLN A 124 6.06 2.09 0.69
C GLN A 124 5.18 0.98 0.10
N PHE A 125 4.44 1.31 -0.96
CA PHE A 125 3.48 0.43 -1.63
C PHE A 125 3.14 1.00 -3.01
N LEU A 126 2.64 0.17 -3.93
CA LEU A 126 2.42 0.60 -5.31
C LEU A 126 1.35 1.71 -5.42
N THR A 127 0.17 1.50 -4.82
CA THR A 127 -0.99 2.38 -5.09
C THR A 127 -1.71 2.85 -3.83
N LYS A 128 -2.35 4.01 -3.88
CA LYS A 128 -3.29 4.47 -2.84
C LYS A 128 -4.71 4.57 -3.39
N LEU A 129 -5.67 3.86 -2.78
CA LEU A 129 -7.09 4.02 -3.11
C LEU A 129 -7.63 5.35 -2.54
N CYS A 130 -8.29 6.11 -3.41
CA CYS A 130 -8.96 7.38 -3.13
C CYS A 130 -10.39 7.31 -3.65
N VAL A 131 -11.38 7.77 -2.87
CA VAL A 131 -12.77 7.82 -3.33
C VAL A 131 -13.06 9.21 -3.82
N VAL A 132 -13.56 9.28 -5.05
CA VAL A 132 -13.96 10.55 -5.62
C VAL A 132 -15.37 10.92 -5.13
N PRO A 133 -15.61 12.19 -4.81
CA PRO A 133 -16.91 12.78 -4.60
C PRO A 133 -17.98 12.39 -5.61
N ARG A 134 -19.22 12.26 -5.13
CA ARG A 134 -20.38 12.09 -6.04
C ARG A 134 -20.78 13.38 -6.75
N SER A 135 -20.32 14.53 -6.24
CA SER A 135 -20.58 15.85 -6.80
C SER A 135 -19.26 16.58 -7.07
N PRO A 136 -19.02 17.11 -8.28
CA PRO A 136 -19.90 16.99 -9.46
C PRO A 136 -19.99 15.54 -9.95
N ALA A 137 -21.11 15.22 -10.60
CA ALA A 137 -21.35 13.89 -11.14
C ALA A 137 -20.23 13.50 -12.11
N PRO A 138 -19.72 12.26 -12.06
CA PRO A 138 -18.66 11.85 -12.96
C PRO A 138 -19.15 11.80 -14.41
N PRO A 139 -18.27 12.03 -15.39
CA PRO A 139 -18.59 11.88 -16.81
C PRO A 139 -19.15 10.48 -17.12
N THR A 140 -20.05 10.41 -18.10
CA THR A 140 -20.76 9.16 -18.46
C THR A 140 -19.85 8.23 -19.24
N GLU A 141 -19.08 8.76 -20.17
CA GLU A 141 -18.10 7.99 -20.94
C GLU A 141 -16.88 7.73 -20.08
N ALA A 142 -16.41 6.48 -20.10
CA ALA A 142 -15.24 6.11 -19.34
C ALA A 142 -14.01 6.78 -19.95
N CYS A 143 -13.67 6.47 -21.20
CA CYS A 143 -12.49 7.01 -21.86
C CYS A 143 -12.88 8.24 -22.70
N SER A 144 -12.95 9.41 -22.06
CA SER A 144 -13.22 10.70 -22.71
C SER A 144 -12.33 11.80 -22.13
N GLN A 145 -12.24 12.94 -22.82
CA GLN A 145 -11.47 14.08 -22.31
C GLN A 145 -12.09 14.65 -21.03
N GLU A 146 -13.43 14.62 -20.88
CA GLU A 146 -14.08 15.06 -19.65
C GLU A 146 -13.69 14.18 -18.45
N MET A 147 -13.55 12.86 -18.63
CA MET A 147 -13.08 11.97 -17.55
C MET A 147 -11.62 12.28 -17.18
N VAL A 148 -10.77 12.51 -18.17
CA VAL A 148 -9.38 12.91 -17.94
C VAL A 148 -9.29 14.18 -17.11
N ASP A 149 -10.04 15.21 -17.49
CA ASP A 149 -10.05 16.49 -16.78
C ASP A 149 -10.64 16.35 -15.37
N TYR A 150 -11.68 15.52 -15.22
CA TYR A 150 -12.28 15.20 -13.93
C TYR A 150 -11.28 14.55 -12.97
N ILE A 151 -10.52 13.55 -13.43
CA ILE A 151 -9.51 12.89 -12.58
C ILE A 151 -8.31 13.80 -12.32
N LYS A 152 -7.88 14.61 -13.29
CA LYS A 152 -6.84 15.63 -13.09
C LYS A 152 -7.21 16.63 -12.01
N MET A 153 -8.46 17.08 -11.97
CA MET A 153 -8.96 17.98 -10.95
C MET A 153 -8.80 17.36 -9.55
N TRP A 154 -9.22 16.10 -9.37
CA TRP A 154 -9.13 15.41 -8.08
C TRP A 154 -7.69 15.05 -7.69
N SER A 155 -6.87 14.67 -8.66
CA SER A 155 -5.43 14.45 -8.46
C SER A 155 -4.73 15.73 -7.99
N THR A 156 -5.04 16.86 -8.61
CA THR A 156 -4.52 18.18 -8.22
C THR A 156 -4.98 18.54 -6.81
N ASN A 157 -6.27 18.36 -6.50
CA ASN A 157 -6.81 18.62 -5.17
C ASN A 157 -6.11 17.78 -4.09
N LEU A 158 -5.95 16.47 -4.32
CA LEU A 158 -5.25 15.56 -3.43
C LEU A 158 -3.80 16.01 -3.20
N CYS A 159 -3.07 16.29 -4.28
CA CYS A 159 -1.67 16.72 -4.20
C CYS A 159 -1.53 18.02 -3.40
N ASN A 160 -2.40 19.00 -3.64
CA ASN A 160 -2.40 20.28 -2.92
C ASN A 160 -2.70 20.11 -1.44
N ARG A 161 -3.69 19.28 -1.07
CA ARG A 161 -4.04 19.04 0.33
C ARG A 161 -2.92 18.31 1.09
N VAL A 162 -2.24 17.37 0.43
CA VAL A 162 -1.06 16.71 1.02
C VAL A 162 0.08 17.71 1.19
N ALA A 163 0.37 18.52 0.16
CA ALA A 163 1.43 19.53 0.24
C ALA A 163 1.15 20.55 1.35
N PHE A 164 -0.10 21.01 1.48
CA PHE A 164 -0.53 21.91 2.55
C PHE A 164 -0.36 21.28 3.93
N ALA A 165 -0.85 20.05 4.12
CA ALA A 165 -0.70 19.32 5.38
C ALA A 165 0.75 19.06 5.77
N GLN A 166 1.67 19.05 4.80
CA GLN A 166 3.11 18.90 5.02
C GLN A 166 3.84 20.24 5.18
N SER A 167 3.24 21.36 4.74
CA SER A 167 3.83 22.70 4.85
C SER A 167 3.40 23.45 6.11
N GLU A 168 2.18 23.21 6.57
CA GLU A 168 1.71 23.65 7.88
C GLU A 168 2.57 22.92 8.92
N GLY A 169 3.58 23.61 9.45
CA GLY A 169 4.42 23.14 10.54
C GLY A 169 3.57 22.97 11.80
N LEU A 170 2.79 21.89 11.85
CA LEU A 170 2.08 21.49 13.05
C LEU A 170 3.14 21.35 14.15
N ASP A 171 2.85 21.91 15.33
CA ASP A 171 3.57 21.71 16.60
C ASP A 171 3.58 20.22 17.05
N TYR A 172 3.50 19.28 16.12
CA TYR A 172 3.75 17.88 16.35
C TYR A 172 5.26 17.70 16.50
N PRO A 173 5.73 17.06 17.60
CA PRO A 173 7.15 16.83 17.77
C PRO A 173 7.71 16.13 16.53
N GLU A 174 8.74 16.72 15.92
CA GLU A 174 9.42 16.21 14.72
C GLU A 174 9.86 14.73 14.89
N GLU A 175 10.09 14.34 16.16
CA GLU A 175 10.38 12.98 16.64
C GLU A 175 9.22 11.98 16.50
N VAL A 176 7.97 12.43 16.56
CA VAL A 176 6.76 11.61 16.33
C VAL A 176 6.39 11.60 14.84
N ALA A 177 6.71 12.70 14.16
CA ALA A 177 6.33 12.99 12.79
C ALA A 177 7.06 12.11 11.75
N GLY A 178 8.38 11.89 11.89
CA GLY A 178 9.15 11.23 10.82
C GLY A 178 8.94 11.90 9.45
N GLU A 179 8.48 13.16 9.44
CA GLU A 179 7.84 13.87 8.31
C GLU A 179 8.82 14.14 7.17
N ARG A 180 10.12 14.27 7.48
CA ARG A 180 11.16 14.44 6.46
C ARG A 180 11.28 13.25 5.50
N LEU A 181 10.68 12.11 5.84
CA LEU A 181 10.79 10.84 5.10
C LEU A 181 9.50 10.44 4.36
N PHE A 182 8.36 11.08 4.67
CA PHE A 182 7.13 10.92 3.89
C PHE A 182 7.17 11.91 2.73
N HIS A 183 7.50 11.41 1.55
CA HIS A 183 7.60 12.24 0.36
C HIS A 183 6.55 11.81 -0.66
N MET A 184 5.89 12.78 -1.29
CA MET A 184 5.07 12.49 -2.44
C MET A 184 5.98 12.18 -3.63
N ARG A 185 5.92 10.95 -4.16
CA ARG A 185 6.75 10.55 -5.30
C ARG A 185 6.36 11.35 -6.54
N PRO A 186 7.32 11.70 -7.41
CA PRO A 186 7.02 12.32 -8.71
C PRO A 186 5.95 11.58 -9.52
N LEU A 187 6.05 10.24 -9.60
CA LEU A 187 5.05 9.41 -10.27
C LEU A 187 3.64 9.56 -9.69
N PHE A 188 3.51 9.70 -8.37
CA PHE A 188 2.20 9.86 -7.73
C PHE A 188 1.45 11.09 -8.25
N ARG A 189 2.20 12.13 -8.61
CA ARG A 189 1.67 13.37 -9.16
C ARG A 189 1.43 13.27 -10.66
N ALA A 190 2.20 12.45 -11.37
CA ALA A 190 2.26 12.39 -12.83
C ALA A 190 1.25 11.42 -13.47
N VAL A 191 0.92 10.33 -12.78
CA VAL A 191 0.00 9.30 -13.28
C VAL A 191 -1.07 8.97 -12.25
N ALA A 192 -2.31 8.82 -12.71
CA ALA A 192 -3.44 8.40 -11.91
C ALA A 192 -4.13 7.19 -12.55
N ILE A 193 -4.66 6.30 -11.72
CA ILE A 193 -5.55 5.22 -12.18
C ILE A 193 -6.98 5.61 -11.84
N ALA A 194 -7.92 5.43 -12.76
CA ALA A 194 -9.35 5.59 -12.49
C ALA A 194 -10.08 4.28 -12.69
N ILE A 195 -10.92 3.91 -11.72
CA ILE A 195 -11.74 2.70 -11.72
C ILE A 195 -13.18 3.13 -11.47
N ARG A 196 -14.08 2.79 -12.39
CA ARG A 196 -15.50 3.08 -12.21
C ARG A 196 -16.13 2.04 -11.30
N THR A 197 -17.02 2.45 -10.41
CA THR A 197 -17.70 1.49 -9.55
C THR A 197 -18.50 0.47 -10.38
N SER A 198 -19.13 0.90 -11.47
CA SER A 198 -19.82 -0.03 -12.41
C SER A 198 -18.95 -1.14 -13.00
N SER A 199 -17.61 -1.02 -12.96
CA SER A 199 -16.66 -1.97 -13.55
C SER A 199 -16.43 -3.21 -12.68
N PHE A 200 -16.92 -3.21 -11.44
CA PHE A 200 -16.84 -4.35 -10.55
C PHE A 200 -18.23 -4.68 -9.99
N ASN A 201 -18.42 -5.93 -9.63
CA ASN A 201 -19.45 -6.36 -8.70
C ASN A 201 -18.95 -7.64 -8.04
N VAL A 202 -19.58 -8.03 -6.95
CA VAL A 202 -19.29 -9.27 -6.19
C VAL A 202 -19.21 -10.56 -7.00
N LYS A 203 -19.73 -10.62 -8.23
CA LYS A 203 -19.64 -11.80 -9.12
C LYS A 203 -18.37 -11.81 -9.97
N VAL A 204 -17.62 -10.72 -10.02
CA VAL A 204 -16.33 -10.66 -10.69
C VAL A 204 -15.38 -11.60 -9.94
N THR A 205 -15.03 -12.71 -10.58
CA THR A 205 -14.18 -13.74 -9.95
C THR A 205 -12.71 -13.37 -9.99
N ASP A 206 -12.29 -12.71 -11.07
CA ASP A 206 -10.92 -12.23 -11.28
C ASP A 206 -10.92 -10.70 -11.41
N ILE A 207 -10.36 -10.03 -10.41
CA ILE A 207 -10.26 -8.56 -10.42
C ILE A 207 -9.26 -8.06 -11.46
N SER A 208 -8.34 -8.91 -11.93
CA SER A 208 -7.30 -8.51 -12.89
C SER A 208 -7.88 -8.03 -14.23
N THR A 209 -9.09 -8.50 -14.57
CA THR A 209 -9.74 -8.25 -15.87
C THR A 209 -10.62 -7.01 -15.87
N ILE A 210 -10.85 -6.35 -14.72
CA ILE A 210 -11.74 -5.19 -14.70
C ILE A 210 -11.15 -4.05 -15.55
N PRO A 211 -11.98 -3.29 -16.27
CA PRO A 211 -11.51 -2.13 -17.00
C PRO A 211 -11.11 -1.01 -16.05
N VAL A 212 -9.96 -0.40 -16.32
CA VAL A 212 -9.41 0.75 -15.61
C VAL A 212 -8.83 1.74 -16.62
N GLN A 213 -8.62 2.98 -16.21
CA GLN A 213 -7.92 3.98 -17.03
C GLN A 213 -6.61 4.37 -16.39
N ILE A 214 -5.57 4.42 -17.22
CA ILE A 214 -4.30 5.07 -16.88
C ILE A 214 -4.36 6.47 -17.46
N ILE A 215 -4.18 7.49 -16.61
CA ILE A 215 -4.35 8.89 -16.97
C ILE A 215 -3.06 9.64 -16.66
N ARG A 216 -2.53 10.37 -17.64
CA ARG A 216 -1.45 11.35 -17.42
C ARG A 216 -2.06 12.60 -16.82
N THR A 217 -1.54 13.03 -15.67
CA THR A 217 -2.05 14.23 -15.00
C THR A 217 -1.56 15.52 -15.67
N GLY A 218 -0.44 15.45 -16.37
CA GLY A 218 0.28 16.60 -16.95
C GLY A 218 1.40 17.14 -16.05
N VAL A 219 1.60 16.58 -14.86
CA VAL A 219 2.76 16.90 -14.02
C VAL A 219 3.97 16.10 -14.51
N GLU A 220 5.03 16.79 -14.92
CA GLU A 220 6.27 16.16 -15.42
C GLU A 220 7.50 16.44 -14.54
N ASP A 221 7.33 17.24 -13.49
CA ASP A 221 8.41 17.69 -12.62
C ASP A 221 9.08 16.54 -11.86
N ASN A 222 10.40 16.45 -11.99
CA ASN A 222 11.28 15.50 -11.28
C ASN A 222 11.02 14.03 -11.60
N LEU A 223 10.43 13.72 -12.76
CA LEU A 223 10.38 12.36 -13.28
C LEU A 223 11.73 11.97 -13.88
N SER A 224 12.12 10.70 -13.75
CA SER A 224 13.26 10.12 -14.47
C SER A 224 13.13 10.23 -15.99
N ALA A 225 11.90 10.14 -16.49
CA ALA A 225 11.55 10.34 -17.89
C ALA A 225 10.05 10.64 -18.02
N PRO A 226 9.59 11.21 -19.16
CA PRO A 226 8.17 11.41 -19.42
C PRO A 226 7.35 10.11 -19.25
N VAL A 227 6.13 10.22 -18.73
CA VAL A 227 5.18 9.10 -18.71
C VAL A 227 4.60 8.95 -20.11
N ASP A 228 4.94 7.86 -20.78
CA ASP A 228 4.51 7.58 -22.14
C ASP A 228 3.51 6.41 -22.16
N LEU A 229 2.24 6.72 -22.48
CA LEU A 229 1.19 5.72 -22.56
C LEU A 229 1.28 4.89 -23.85
N GLU A 230 2.12 5.28 -24.83
CA GLU A 230 2.37 4.46 -26.02
C GLU A 230 3.12 3.16 -25.70
N GLN A 231 3.76 3.08 -24.52
CA GLN A 231 4.40 1.86 -24.03
C GLN A 231 3.40 0.76 -23.68
N VAL A 232 2.11 1.09 -23.51
CA VAL A 232 1.05 0.09 -23.39
C VAL A 232 0.82 -0.54 -24.77
N PRO A 233 0.90 -1.87 -24.94
CA PRO A 233 0.68 -2.51 -26.23
C PRO A 233 -0.68 -2.16 -26.83
N GLU A 234 -0.75 -1.87 -28.13
CA GLU A 234 -2.01 -1.52 -28.80
C GLU A 234 -3.10 -2.60 -28.63
N CYS A 235 -2.72 -3.88 -28.59
CA CYS A 235 -3.67 -4.98 -28.39
C CYS A 235 -4.34 -4.99 -27.01
N ASP A 236 -3.75 -4.31 -26.03
CA ASP A 236 -4.27 -4.23 -24.66
C ASP A 236 -5.11 -2.96 -24.44
N ARG A 237 -5.08 -2.00 -25.38
CA ARG A 237 -5.83 -0.74 -25.30
C ARG A 237 -7.28 -0.98 -25.72
N GLN A 238 -8.19 -0.87 -24.77
CA GLN A 238 -9.63 -0.98 -25.00
C GLN A 238 -10.23 0.32 -25.57
N ALA A 239 -9.68 1.46 -25.16
CA ALA A 239 -10.04 2.80 -25.64
C ALA A 239 -8.88 3.75 -25.34
N VAL A 240 -8.82 4.87 -26.07
CA VAL A 240 -7.78 5.89 -25.90
C VAL A 240 -8.37 7.29 -25.97
N THR A 241 -7.77 8.21 -25.21
CA THR A 241 -8.00 9.65 -25.31
C THR A 241 -6.67 10.32 -25.61
N ALA A 242 -6.64 11.20 -26.60
CA ALA A 242 -5.47 12.02 -26.92
C ALA A 242 -5.70 13.48 -26.50
N ASP A 243 -4.63 14.18 -26.16
CA ASP A 243 -4.65 15.62 -25.92
C ASP A 243 -4.71 16.42 -27.25
N SER A 244 -4.71 17.75 -27.14
CA SER A 244 -4.74 18.64 -28.30
C SER A 244 -3.50 18.57 -29.20
N GLN A 245 -2.42 17.94 -28.72
CA GLN A 245 -1.19 17.71 -29.48
C GLN A 245 -1.15 16.31 -30.12
N GLY A 246 -2.19 15.49 -29.89
CA GLY A 246 -2.27 14.12 -30.40
C GLY A 246 -1.53 13.10 -29.54
N HIS A 247 -0.98 13.49 -28.37
CA HIS A 247 -0.37 12.53 -27.45
C HIS A 247 -1.44 11.87 -26.60
N LEU A 248 -1.26 10.57 -26.30
CA LEU A 248 -2.17 9.86 -25.41
C LEU A 248 -2.20 10.50 -24.02
N SER A 249 -3.37 10.99 -23.63
CA SER A 249 -3.67 11.57 -22.32
C SER A 249 -4.26 10.52 -21.37
N ALA A 250 -4.98 9.54 -21.91
CA ALA A 250 -5.45 8.37 -21.19
C ALA A 250 -5.59 7.14 -22.08
N VAL A 251 -5.46 5.97 -21.45
CA VAL A 251 -5.75 4.67 -22.08
C VAL A 251 -6.61 3.83 -21.14
N GLN A 252 -7.66 3.22 -21.66
CA GLN A 252 -8.45 2.22 -20.96
C GLN A 252 -7.85 0.83 -21.21
N VAL A 253 -7.59 0.09 -20.15
CA VAL A 253 -6.93 -1.23 -20.15
C VAL A 253 -7.52 -2.12 -19.05
N THR A 254 -7.04 -3.35 -18.92
CA THR A 254 -7.33 -4.17 -17.74
C THR A 254 -6.51 -3.73 -16.53
N LEU A 255 -6.99 -4.05 -15.31
CA LEU A 255 -6.22 -3.80 -14.09
C LEU A 255 -4.83 -4.45 -14.14
N ASP A 256 -4.69 -5.66 -14.70
CA ASP A 256 -3.38 -6.31 -14.83
C ASP A 256 -2.38 -5.48 -15.64
N VAL A 257 -2.81 -4.96 -16.78
CA VAL A 257 -1.97 -4.13 -17.65
C VAL A 257 -1.60 -2.82 -16.94
N ALA A 258 -2.55 -2.19 -16.25
CA ALA A 258 -2.27 -0.96 -15.49
C ALA A 258 -1.27 -1.18 -14.35
N ILE A 259 -1.42 -2.25 -13.55
CA ILE A 259 -0.48 -2.57 -12.48
C ILE A 259 0.90 -2.91 -13.05
N THR A 260 0.96 -3.65 -14.16
CA THR A 260 2.22 -3.95 -14.86
C THR A 260 2.92 -2.66 -15.31
N PHE A 261 2.17 -1.73 -15.90
CA PHE A 261 2.68 -0.43 -16.33
C PHE A 261 3.21 0.40 -15.15
N LEU A 262 2.46 0.48 -14.04
CA LEU A 262 2.92 1.20 -12.83
C LEU A 262 4.19 0.59 -12.22
N MET A 263 4.29 -0.73 -12.17
CA MET A 263 5.51 -1.40 -11.68
C MET A 263 6.71 -1.12 -12.60
N ALA A 264 6.50 -1.03 -13.91
CA ALA A 264 7.55 -0.66 -14.86
C ALA A 264 8.01 0.79 -14.66
N LEU A 265 7.07 1.73 -14.44
CA LEU A 265 7.39 3.11 -14.10
C LEU A 265 8.16 3.22 -12.78
N GLU A 266 7.70 2.55 -11.73
CA GLU A 266 8.38 2.51 -10.43
C GLU A 266 9.82 2.03 -10.58
N LYS A 267 10.03 0.90 -11.26
CA LYS A 267 11.36 0.34 -11.52
C LYS A 267 12.25 1.30 -12.31
N ARG A 268 11.68 2.05 -13.26
CA ARG A 268 12.40 3.06 -14.04
C ARG A 268 12.89 4.20 -13.14
N GLU A 269 12.02 4.73 -12.27
CA GLU A 269 12.42 5.79 -11.32
C GLU A 269 13.46 5.28 -10.32
N GLU A 270 13.38 4.03 -9.88
CA GLU A 270 14.38 3.42 -9.02
C GLU A 270 15.74 3.25 -9.71
N ALA A 271 15.75 3.04 -11.03
CA ALA A 271 16.96 2.84 -11.82
C ALA A 271 17.71 4.13 -12.20
N ASP A 272 16.99 5.24 -12.44
CA ASP A 272 17.58 6.55 -12.77
C ASP A 272 18.33 7.18 -11.59
N GLY A 273 18.11 6.63 -10.40
CA GLY A 273 18.73 7.03 -9.16
C GLY A 273 17.66 7.39 -8.14
N PRO A 274 17.93 7.23 -6.83
CA PRO A 274 16.88 7.43 -5.85
C PRO A 274 16.51 8.92 -5.89
N VAL A 275 15.27 9.21 -6.29
CA VAL A 275 14.64 10.53 -6.21
C VAL A 275 15.18 11.19 -4.95
N THR A 276 15.92 12.28 -5.13
CA THR A 276 16.72 13.02 -4.13
C THR A 276 16.01 13.12 -2.78
N ARG A 277 16.20 12.08 -1.96
CA ARG A 277 15.82 11.84 -0.55
C ARG A 277 15.93 10.34 -0.23
N ASP A 278 15.68 9.44 -1.18
CA ASP A 278 15.80 7.98 -0.96
C ASP A 278 17.26 7.54 -0.77
N VAL A 279 18.25 8.24 -1.35
CA VAL A 279 19.68 8.08 -1.04
C VAL A 279 19.93 8.30 0.47
N MET A 280 19.23 9.25 1.11
CA MET A 280 19.36 9.52 2.55
C MET A 280 18.62 8.50 3.43
N GLN A 281 17.69 7.70 2.88
CA GLN A 281 16.93 6.71 3.64
C GLN A 281 17.63 5.34 3.69
N SER A 282 18.49 5.04 2.72
CA SER A 282 19.20 3.75 2.60
C SER A 282 20.38 3.55 3.56
N THR A 283 20.72 4.55 4.40
CA THR A 283 21.83 4.45 5.36
C THR A 283 21.53 5.15 6.69
N ARG A 284 20.26 5.32 7.07
CA ARG A 284 19.91 5.98 8.34
C ARG A 284 19.72 4.98 9.48
N ALA A 285 20.01 5.43 10.69
CA ALA A 285 19.60 4.72 11.90
C ALA A 285 18.07 4.75 12.03
N MET A 286 17.48 3.60 12.27
CA MET A 286 16.07 3.46 12.57
C MET A 286 15.80 3.85 14.02
N THR A 287 14.70 4.55 14.26
CA THR A 287 14.33 5.01 15.62
C THR A 287 13.01 4.42 16.06
N PRO A 288 12.84 3.98 17.32
CA PRO A 288 11.59 3.38 17.79
C PRO A 288 10.36 4.29 17.64
N GLY A 289 10.51 5.60 17.72
CA GLY A 289 9.40 6.53 17.52
C GLY A 289 8.77 6.40 16.14
N THR A 290 9.58 6.09 15.13
CA THR A 290 9.22 6.32 13.73
C THR A 290 9.32 5.05 12.86
N ASP A 291 10.15 4.07 13.24
CA ASP A 291 10.36 2.80 12.55
C ASP A 291 9.83 1.62 13.36
N TYR A 292 8.95 0.83 12.76
CA TYR A 292 8.30 -0.30 13.42
C TYR A 292 9.30 -1.37 13.86
N ALA A 293 10.26 -1.74 13.01
CA ALA A 293 11.29 -2.69 13.38
C ALA A 293 12.09 -2.22 14.61
N ALA A 294 12.42 -0.94 14.70
CA ALA A 294 13.14 -0.39 15.85
C ALA A 294 12.37 -0.55 17.17
N ARG A 295 11.04 -0.54 17.16
CA ARG A 295 10.21 -0.80 18.37
C ARG A 295 10.34 -2.22 18.91
N HIS A 296 10.84 -3.15 18.11
CA HIS A 296 10.97 -4.56 18.46
C HIS A 296 12.43 -5.02 18.65
N MET A 297 13.40 -4.10 18.60
CA MET A 297 14.82 -4.38 18.83
C MET A 297 15.05 -5.13 20.15
N ASP A 298 14.59 -4.57 21.26
CA ASP A 298 14.79 -5.15 22.60
C ASP A 298 14.11 -6.52 22.73
N LYS A 299 12.90 -6.65 22.16
CA LYS A 299 12.12 -7.90 22.16
C LYS A 299 12.90 -9.05 21.50
N PHE A 300 13.71 -8.75 20.48
CA PHE A 300 14.50 -9.76 19.78
C PHE A 300 15.96 -9.82 20.23
N GLY A 301 16.35 -9.04 21.24
CA GLY A 301 17.70 -9.07 21.81
C GLY A 301 18.72 -8.26 21.03
N TRP A 302 18.29 -7.25 20.25
CA TRP A 302 19.21 -6.36 19.56
C TRP A 302 19.95 -5.47 20.56
N ASP A 303 21.26 -5.70 20.69
CA ASP A 303 22.13 -4.90 21.55
C ASP A 303 22.87 -3.85 20.71
N GLN A 304 22.45 -2.59 20.79
CA GLN A 304 23.07 -1.51 20.02
C GLN A 304 24.55 -1.30 20.35
N THR A 305 24.99 -1.63 21.57
CA THR A 305 26.40 -1.47 21.97
C THR A 305 27.29 -2.49 21.27
N LYS A 306 26.77 -3.68 20.96
CA LYS A 306 27.50 -4.76 20.29
C LYS A 306 27.27 -4.80 18.78
N MET A 307 26.05 -4.52 18.34
CA MET A 307 25.61 -4.72 16.95
C MET A 307 25.56 -3.42 16.14
N GLY A 308 25.70 -2.28 16.82
CA GLY A 308 25.55 -0.93 16.25
C GLY A 308 24.09 -0.48 16.17
N PRO A 309 23.85 0.75 15.66
CA PRO A 309 22.50 1.20 15.34
C PRO A 309 21.86 0.26 14.31
N LEU A 310 20.55 0.05 14.42
CA LEU A 310 19.79 -0.67 13.40
C LEU A 310 19.66 0.24 12.16
N MET A 311 20.28 -0.15 11.06
CA MET A 311 20.35 0.68 9.85
C MET A 311 19.33 0.23 8.81
N GLY A 312 18.67 1.16 8.12
CA GLY A 312 17.91 0.85 6.90
C GLY A 312 18.82 0.68 5.66
N PRO A 313 18.24 0.26 4.50
CA PRO A 313 16.86 -0.18 4.34
C PRO A 313 16.66 -1.60 4.88
N SER A 314 15.46 -1.92 5.33
CA SER A 314 15.18 -3.27 5.86
C SER A 314 15.24 -4.37 4.80
N SER A 315 15.20 -4.00 3.51
CA SER A 315 15.35 -4.95 2.40
C SER A 315 16.76 -5.56 2.30
N ALA A 316 17.77 -4.97 2.94
CA ALA A 316 19.14 -5.48 2.96
C ALA A 316 19.44 -6.37 4.18
N TRP A 317 18.48 -6.57 5.09
CA TRP A 317 18.72 -7.24 6.37
C TRP A 317 18.83 -8.75 6.27
N VAL A 318 18.13 -9.35 5.32
CA VAL A 318 17.99 -10.79 5.20
C VAL A 318 18.62 -11.22 3.90
N ASP A 319 19.64 -12.06 4.01
CA ASP A 319 20.18 -12.78 2.86
C ASP A 319 19.18 -13.86 2.43
N ALA A 320 18.43 -13.56 1.37
CA ALA A 320 17.43 -14.45 0.80
C ALA A 320 18.03 -15.73 0.16
N THR A 321 19.35 -15.86 0.10
CA THR A 321 20.03 -17.13 -0.28
C THR A 321 20.21 -18.07 0.92
N LYS A 322 20.26 -17.53 2.14
CA LYS A 322 20.43 -18.29 3.38
C LYS A 322 19.11 -18.63 4.07
N ARG A 323 18.05 -17.87 3.80
CA ARG A 323 16.71 -18.11 4.35
C ARG A 323 15.74 -18.38 3.19
N PRO A 324 15.04 -19.53 3.19
CA PRO A 324 14.12 -19.84 2.11
C PRO A 324 13.07 -18.74 1.98
N ARG A 325 12.87 -18.29 0.76
CA ARG A 325 11.88 -17.28 0.41
C ARG A 325 10.51 -17.91 0.56
N LEU A 326 9.69 -17.35 1.45
CA LEU A 326 8.26 -17.60 1.39
C LEU A 326 7.70 -16.85 0.18
N SER A 327 6.75 -17.43 -0.52
CA SER A 327 5.92 -16.66 -1.45
C SER A 327 5.02 -15.68 -0.68
N VAL A 328 4.47 -14.67 -1.35
CA VAL A 328 3.51 -13.75 -0.70
C VAL A 328 2.29 -14.52 -0.19
N GLU A 329 1.87 -15.54 -0.93
CA GLU A 329 0.76 -16.44 -0.58
C GLU A 329 1.07 -17.34 0.61
N GLU A 330 2.35 -17.64 0.84
CA GLU A 330 2.78 -18.38 2.02
C GLU A 330 2.85 -17.52 3.28
N HIS A 331 2.82 -16.19 3.12
CA HIS A 331 2.80 -15.25 4.24
C HIS A 331 1.47 -15.35 5.00
N GLU A 332 1.54 -15.60 6.32
CA GLU A 332 0.35 -15.88 7.15
C GLU A 332 -0.71 -14.77 7.08
N MET A 333 -0.31 -13.51 6.98
CA MET A 333 -1.26 -12.41 6.79
C MET A 333 -1.97 -12.41 5.46
N PHE A 334 -1.27 -12.78 4.40
CA PHE A 334 -1.90 -12.89 3.10
C PHE A 334 -2.96 -13.99 3.12
N LYS A 335 -2.65 -15.16 3.72
CA LYS A 335 -3.63 -16.25 3.88
C LYS A 335 -4.84 -15.84 4.71
N ARG A 336 -4.62 -15.19 5.86
CA ARG A 336 -5.70 -14.69 6.72
C ARG A 336 -6.60 -13.73 5.96
N TYR A 337 -5.98 -12.84 5.19
CA TYR A 337 -6.72 -11.86 4.43
C TYR A 337 -7.49 -12.49 3.26
N GLN A 338 -6.85 -13.38 2.50
CA GLN A 338 -7.52 -14.15 1.46
C GLN A 338 -8.73 -14.91 2.01
N SER A 339 -8.58 -15.59 3.15
CA SER A 339 -9.68 -16.29 3.81
C SER A 339 -10.83 -15.36 4.20
N LEU A 340 -10.54 -14.13 4.60
CA LEU A 340 -11.56 -13.14 4.89
C LEU A 340 -12.29 -12.66 3.62
N CYS A 341 -11.56 -12.38 2.54
CA CYS A 341 -12.15 -12.07 1.23
C CYS A 341 -13.05 -13.19 0.74
N ASP A 342 -12.60 -14.45 0.85
CA ASP A 342 -13.40 -15.64 0.50
C ASP A 342 -14.66 -15.73 1.37
N SER A 343 -14.56 -15.49 2.67
CA SER A 343 -15.71 -15.47 3.58
C SER A 343 -16.73 -14.38 3.20
N ILE A 344 -16.26 -13.20 2.79
CA ILE A 344 -17.14 -12.12 2.32
C ILE A 344 -17.82 -12.54 1.02
N ARG A 345 -17.09 -13.10 0.04
CA ARG A 345 -17.65 -13.62 -1.22
C ARG A 345 -18.73 -14.67 -0.96
N GLU A 346 -18.50 -15.60 -0.04
CA GLU A 346 -19.49 -16.63 0.31
C GLU A 346 -20.74 -16.03 0.98
N LYS A 347 -20.59 -15.06 1.90
CA LYS A 347 -21.73 -14.34 2.47
C LYS A 347 -22.56 -13.62 1.42
N VAL A 348 -21.91 -13.02 0.43
CA VAL A 348 -22.61 -12.37 -0.66
C VAL A 348 -23.42 -13.40 -1.46
N LYS A 349 -22.87 -14.57 -1.76
CA LYS A 349 -23.61 -15.62 -2.48
C LYS A 349 -24.86 -16.09 -1.74
N THR A 350 -24.82 -16.10 -0.41
CA THR A 350 -25.94 -16.60 0.42
C THR A 350 -26.96 -15.52 0.78
N GLU A 351 -26.54 -14.27 0.99
CA GLU A 351 -27.41 -13.15 1.38
C GLU A 351 -27.97 -12.37 0.17
N TYR A 352 -27.36 -12.51 -1.00
CA TYR A 352 -27.73 -11.79 -2.22
C TYR A 352 -28.55 -12.67 -3.17
N ASP A 353 -29.80 -12.97 -2.80
CA ASP A 353 -30.80 -13.40 -3.78
C ASP A 353 -31.44 -12.14 -4.42
N PRO A 354 -31.19 -11.85 -5.70
CA PRO A 354 -31.83 -10.71 -6.39
C PRO A 354 -33.36 -10.83 -6.45
N ARG A 355 -33.96 -11.98 -6.13
CA ARG A 355 -35.42 -12.16 -6.01
C ARG A 355 -36.00 -11.64 -4.70
N LEU A 356 -35.18 -11.45 -3.66
CA LEU A 356 -35.67 -11.09 -2.33
C LEU A 356 -35.81 -9.59 -2.09
N GLY A 357 -35.41 -8.72 -3.04
CA GLY A 357 -35.80 -7.31 -3.05
C GLY A 357 -35.68 -6.60 -1.69
N VAL A 358 -34.67 -6.94 -0.89
CA VAL A 358 -34.56 -6.43 0.48
C VAL A 358 -34.12 -4.97 0.40
N ALA A 359 -35.09 -4.08 0.56
CA ALA A 359 -34.85 -2.69 0.86
C ALA A 359 -34.17 -2.62 2.23
N TRP A 360 -32.87 -2.30 2.24
CA TRP A 360 -32.18 -1.96 3.47
C TRP A 360 -32.51 -0.51 3.86
N PRO A 361 -32.69 -0.21 5.16
CA PRO A 361 -33.03 1.12 5.61
C PRO A 361 -31.87 2.08 5.31
N MET A 362 -32.24 3.27 4.84
CA MET A 362 -31.34 4.37 4.44
C MET A 362 -30.39 4.79 5.55
#